data_AF-A0A352M4R3-F1
#
_entry.id   AF-A0A352M4R3-F1
#
_cell.length_a   1.000
_cell.length_b   1.000
_cell.length_c   1.000
_cell.angle_alpha   90.00
_cell.angle_beta   90.00
_cell.angle_gamma   90.00
#
_symmetry.space_group_name_H-M   'P 1'
#
loop_
_entity.id
_entity.type
_entity.pdbx_description
1 polymer ?
#
loop_
_entity_poly.entity_id
_entity_poly.type
_entity_poly.pdbx_seq_one_letter_code
_entity_poly.pdbx_strand_id
1 'polypeptide(L)'
;MRFYQISAKILKTLIVSAFAAIFAFALFYADAYGAGDAEFGGEVRKLSKTKFKTDEDLAGESSFTYGEFSNELGVKNYKKVVKSRVGGPPKKTLIENVFYSPRAKTNRADYTVNGEIDWYGAYKRINRLDDDLTPAFHYTDFSFWIDSKHETSPRREHFFLKVKAYSENDPTYDLRKIFLDDTFGKIKLGAFDLKAGNCIESLGSGDNISFIDLINPRRYYKGLTGDYNKTKKAVPLLKTTAYLSDQINMEMHVMPVFEKSELAEIRGVWANGLQKYLGMLQLGGGTITDTEIERSLSDTQLHFSLNGSFEGFQARAHYFKLKENIALATPVSDTAVDLSYPEFRVLGVDGNVDLGGEYLLRGEMAWYQSRMFTAYDKLKLGAPFKSDQLSGLLGIDRT
;
A
#
# COMPACT_ATOMS: atom_id res chain seq x y z
N MET A 1 3.55 -2.42 -44.63
CA MET A 1 4.31 -2.90 -43.46
C MET A 1 3.37 -3.82 -42.65
N ARG A 2 3.50 -5.15 -42.79
CA ARG A 2 2.62 -6.13 -42.11
C ARG A 2 3.28 -6.51 -40.79
N PHE A 3 2.82 -5.94 -39.68
CA PHE A 3 3.21 -6.37 -38.33
C PHE A 3 2.39 -7.59 -37.92
N TYR A 4 3.08 -8.55 -37.30
CA TYR A 4 2.58 -9.83 -36.82
C TYR A 4 1.35 -9.67 -35.91
N GLN A 5 0.17 -10.08 -36.38
CA GLN A 5 -0.91 -10.49 -35.49
C GLN A 5 -0.52 -11.83 -34.87
N ILE A 6 0.19 -11.79 -33.73
CA ILE A 6 0.25 -12.96 -32.84
C ILE A 6 -1.19 -13.18 -32.37
N SER A 7 -1.84 -14.20 -32.92
CA SER A 7 -3.25 -14.45 -32.64
C SER A 7 -3.45 -14.59 -31.14
N ALA A 8 -4.55 -14.04 -30.61
CA ALA A 8 -4.93 -14.19 -29.21
C ALA A 8 -5.01 -15.68 -28.77
N LYS A 9 -5.14 -16.61 -29.73
CA LYS A 9 -4.98 -18.05 -29.51
C LYS A 9 -3.55 -18.43 -29.12
N ILE A 10 -2.52 -17.95 -29.83
CA ILE A 10 -1.11 -18.24 -29.51
C ILE A 10 -0.73 -17.68 -28.14
N LEU A 11 -1.19 -16.47 -27.79
CA LEU A 11 -0.93 -15.89 -26.47
C LEU A 11 -1.69 -16.63 -25.35
N LYS A 12 -2.95 -17.01 -25.56
CA LYS A 12 -3.68 -17.88 -24.62
C LYS A 12 -3.00 -19.24 -24.47
N THR A 13 -2.54 -19.84 -25.57
CA THR A 13 -1.81 -21.10 -25.54
C THR A 13 -0.49 -20.93 -24.79
N LEU A 14 0.27 -19.85 -24.98
CA LEU A 14 1.49 -19.56 -24.23
C LEU A 14 1.24 -19.36 -22.74
N ILE A 15 0.19 -18.61 -22.35
CA ILE A 15 -0.15 -18.38 -20.95
C ILE A 15 -0.64 -19.67 -20.30
N VAL A 16 -1.50 -20.44 -20.97
CA VAL A 16 -1.97 -21.75 -20.47
C VAL A 16 -0.81 -22.76 -20.43
N SER A 17 0.12 -22.71 -21.38
CA SER A 17 1.32 -23.56 -21.38
C SER A 17 2.31 -23.15 -20.30
N ALA A 18 2.45 -21.85 -20.00
CA ALA A 18 3.29 -21.36 -18.92
C ALA A 18 2.67 -21.70 -17.55
N PHE A 19 1.35 -21.53 -17.38
CA PHE A 19 0.64 -21.96 -16.17
C PHE A 19 0.68 -23.48 -16.02
N ALA A 20 0.47 -24.24 -17.10
CA ALA A 20 0.58 -25.70 -17.09
C ALA A 20 2.01 -26.15 -16.85
N ALA A 21 3.03 -25.43 -17.35
CA ALA A 21 4.43 -25.71 -17.08
C ALA A 21 4.82 -25.36 -15.65
N ILE A 22 4.31 -24.27 -15.07
CA ILE A 22 4.53 -23.90 -13.66
C ILE A 22 3.78 -24.86 -12.74
N PHE A 23 2.55 -25.25 -13.07
CA PHE A 23 1.76 -26.19 -12.30
C PHE A 23 2.27 -27.62 -12.45
N ALA A 24 2.70 -28.02 -13.64
CA ALA A 24 3.37 -29.30 -13.88
C ALA A 24 4.78 -29.29 -13.27
N PHE A 25 5.50 -28.16 -13.25
CA PHE A 25 6.76 -28.05 -12.53
C PHE A 25 6.52 -28.13 -11.03
N ALA A 26 5.51 -27.49 -10.47
CA ALA A 26 5.14 -27.57 -9.06
C ALA A 26 4.63 -28.97 -8.67
N LEU A 27 3.85 -29.63 -9.52
CA LEU A 27 3.42 -31.02 -9.34
C LEU A 27 4.58 -31.99 -9.54
N PHE A 28 5.43 -31.80 -10.55
CA PHE A 28 6.63 -32.61 -10.75
C PHE A 28 7.65 -32.38 -9.64
N TYR A 29 7.74 -31.18 -9.06
CA TYR A 29 8.50 -30.93 -7.84
C TYR A 29 7.86 -31.63 -6.65
N ALA A 30 6.53 -31.59 -6.51
CA ALA A 30 5.81 -32.26 -5.43
C ALA A 30 5.86 -33.79 -5.53
N ASP A 31 5.92 -34.35 -6.74
CA ASP A 31 5.89 -35.79 -7.03
C ASP A 31 7.32 -36.36 -7.14
N ALA A 32 8.28 -35.63 -7.71
CA ALA A 32 9.72 -35.97 -7.67
C ALA A 32 10.31 -35.88 -6.26
N TYR A 33 9.68 -35.11 -5.37
CA TYR A 33 9.98 -35.09 -3.92
C TYR A 33 8.91 -35.77 -3.06
N GLY A 34 8.05 -36.60 -3.69
CA GLY A 34 6.88 -37.21 -3.08
C GLY A 34 6.94 -38.73 -2.92
N ALA A 35 8.10 -39.33 -2.65
CA ALA A 35 8.18 -40.74 -2.20
C ALA A 35 9.47 -41.05 -1.40
N GLY A 36 9.89 -40.11 -0.56
CA GLY A 36 10.98 -40.31 0.40
C GLY A 36 10.73 -39.51 1.66
N ASP A 37 10.19 -40.16 2.69
CA ASP A 37 10.17 -39.66 4.07
C ASP A 37 11.60 -39.25 4.48
N ALA A 38 11.93 -37.95 4.46
CA ALA A 38 12.96 -37.37 5.34
C ALA A 38 13.10 -35.83 5.27
N GLU A 39 13.10 -35.20 4.11
CA GLU A 39 13.67 -33.83 4.02
C GLU A 39 12.67 -32.68 3.86
N PHE A 40 11.65 -32.75 2.99
CA PHE A 40 10.72 -31.62 2.83
C PHE A 40 9.77 -31.44 4.02
N GLY A 41 9.24 -32.55 4.55
CA GLY A 41 8.56 -32.55 5.85
C GLY A 41 9.51 -32.16 6.99
N GLY A 42 10.81 -32.43 6.85
CA GLY A 42 11.86 -32.00 7.76
C GLY A 42 12.11 -30.49 7.70
N GLU A 43 12.07 -29.87 6.52
CA GLU A 43 12.24 -28.43 6.32
C GLU A 43 11.00 -27.64 6.72
N VAL A 44 9.79 -28.04 6.35
CA VAL A 44 8.56 -27.39 6.86
C VAL A 44 8.43 -27.54 8.38
N ARG A 45 8.84 -28.69 8.91
CA ARG A 45 8.90 -28.95 10.36
C ARG A 45 10.11 -28.28 11.03
N LYS A 46 11.19 -27.96 10.28
CA LYS A 46 12.30 -27.12 10.72
C LYS A 46 11.85 -25.68 10.71
N LEU A 47 11.27 -25.11 9.66
CA LEU A 47 10.74 -23.74 9.58
C LEU A 47 9.72 -23.45 10.69
N SER A 48 8.82 -24.39 10.98
CA SER A 48 7.94 -24.30 12.16
C SER A 48 8.70 -24.40 13.51
N LYS A 49 9.94 -24.89 13.52
CA LYS A 49 10.89 -25.02 14.64
C LYS A 49 12.15 -24.12 14.57
N THR A 50 12.38 -23.31 13.53
CA THR A 50 13.54 -22.42 13.38
C THR A 50 13.23 -21.14 14.10
N LYS A 51 14.07 -20.73 15.06
CA LYS A 51 13.92 -19.40 15.68
C LYS A 51 14.29 -18.37 14.61
N PHE A 52 13.30 -17.64 14.09
CA PHE A 52 13.54 -16.44 13.30
C PHE A 52 14.33 -15.45 14.16
N LYS A 53 15.39 -14.87 13.60
CA LYS A 53 16.17 -13.81 14.26
C LYS A 53 15.36 -12.52 14.18
N THR A 54 15.25 -11.84 15.32
CA THR A 54 14.11 -10.99 15.67
C THR A 54 14.04 -9.61 15.05
N ASP A 55 14.94 -9.19 14.15
CA ASP A 55 14.94 -7.79 13.68
C ASP A 55 14.96 -7.63 12.14
N GLU A 56 15.36 -8.65 11.36
CA GLU A 56 15.51 -8.53 9.89
C GLU A 56 14.25 -8.92 9.11
N ASP A 57 13.46 -9.89 9.59
CA ASP A 57 12.23 -10.35 8.91
C ASP A 57 11.05 -9.37 9.04
N LEU A 58 11.19 -8.34 9.88
CA LEU A 58 10.27 -7.20 9.99
C LEU A 58 10.84 -5.92 9.35
N ALA A 59 12.12 -5.91 8.95
CA ALA A 59 12.78 -4.73 8.40
C ALA A 59 12.28 -4.32 7.00
N GLY A 60 11.48 -5.16 6.34
CA GLY A 60 10.73 -4.79 5.14
C GLY A 60 9.64 -3.73 5.39
N GLU A 61 9.27 -3.48 6.64
CA GLU A 61 8.36 -2.41 7.04
C GLU A 61 8.97 -1.60 8.20
N SER A 62 9.68 -0.52 7.86
CA SER A 62 10.10 0.57 8.77
C SER A 62 11.02 0.20 9.95
N SER A 63 12.35 0.18 9.71
CA SER A 63 13.33 0.30 10.79
C SER A 63 13.44 1.75 11.28
N PHE A 64 13.18 1.99 12.56
CA PHE A 64 13.33 3.29 13.23
C PHE A 64 14.73 3.45 13.82
N THR A 65 15.34 4.62 13.66
CA THR A 65 16.55 5.02 14.40
C THR A 65 16.21 6.16 15.36
N TYR A 66 16.67 6.06 16.61
CA TYR A 66 16.42 7.03 17.66
C TYR A 66 17.44 8.17 17.63
N GLY A 67 16.94 9.40 17.77
CA GLY A 67 17.74 10.57 18.15
C GLY A 67 16.94 11.40 19.15
N GLU A 68 17.45 11.55 20.37
CA GLU A 68 16.87 12.44 21.36
C GLU A 68 17.16 13.91 21.00
N PHE A 69 16.14 14.76 21.05
CA PHE A 69 16.34 16.18 21.25
C PHE A 69 15.20 16.75 22.09
N SER A 70 15.50 17.14 23.33
CA SER A 70 14.67 18.03 24.12
C SER A 70 14.88 19.46 23.62
N ASN A 71 13.80 20.25 23.49
CA ASN A 71 13.78 21.67 23.84
C ASN A 71 12.38 22.28 23.66
N GLU A 72 12.01 23.10 24.63
CA GLU A 72 10.80 23.92 24.65
C GLU A 72 10.72 24.87 23.43
N LEU A 73 9.50 25.02 22.91
CA LEU A 73 9.17 25.83 21.73
C LEU A 73 9.25 27.33 22.04
N GLY A 74 10.44 27.91 21.97
CA GLY A 74 10.65 29.36 21.92
C GLY A 74 10.67 29.90 20.49
N VAL A 75 10.14 31.11 20.27
CA VAL A 75 10.08 31.84 18.98
C VAL A 75 11.43 31.91 18.24
N LYS A 76 12.55 31.85 18.96
CA LYS A 76 13.91 31.84 18.38
C LYS A 76 14.30 30.51 17.71
N ASN A 77 13.68 29.39 18.07
CA ASN A 77 13.95 28.07 17.47
C ASN A 77 13.26 27.87 16.11
N TYR A 78 12.29 28.72 15.76
CA TYR A 78 11.52 28.63 14.51
C TYR A 78 12.37 28.90 13.25
N LYS A 79 13.36 29.80 13.32
CA LYS A 79 14.23 30.12 12.17
C LYS A 79 15.18 28.98 11.76
N LYS A 80 15.49 28.04 12.67
CA LYS A 80 16.27 26.83 12.33
C LYS A 80 15.43 25.80 11.56
N VAL A 81 14.13 25.73 11.82
CA VAL A 81 13.19 24.79 11.18
C VAL A 81 12.95 25.09 9.70
N VAL A 82 13.07 26.36 9.29
CA VAL A 82 12.86 26.79 7.91
C VAL A 82 13.97 26.31 6.96
N LYS A 83 15.16 25.98 7.47
CA LYS A 83 16.27 25.43 6.65
C LYS A 83 16.34 23.90 6.63
N SER A 84 15.47 23.18 7.35
CA SER A 84 15.62 21.75 7.61
C SER A 84 14.33 20.93 7.49
N ARG A 85 13.49 21.15 6.47
CA ARG A 85 12.28 20.32 6.28
C ARG A 85 12.14 19.73 4.87
N VAL A 86 12.94 18.70 4.62
CA VAL A 86 12.59 17.52 3.79
C VAL A 86 12.53 16.25 4.67
N GLY A 87 12.59 16.39 5.99
CA GLY A 87 12.41 15.30 6.96
C GLY A 87 11.05 15.39 7.65
N GLY A 88 10.41 14.22 7.85
CA GLY A 88 9.17 14.09 8.62
C GLY A 88 9.30 14.63 10.05
N PRO A 89 8.18 14.97 10.72
CA PRO A 89 8.24 15.43 12.10
C PRO A 89 8.76 14.34 13.05
N PRO A 90 9.35 14.75 14.19
CA PRO A 90 9.79 13.81 15.21
C PRO A 90 8.58 13.12 15.85
N LYS A 91 8.65 11.79 15.91
CA LYS A 91 7.68 10.89 16.55
C LYS A 91 7.85 10.93 18.07
N LYS A 92 6.74 10.91 18.82
CA LYS A 92 6.78 10.81 20.30
C LYS A 92 5.88 9.67 20.78
N THR A 93 6.48 8.58 21.26
CA THR A 93 5.77 7.55 22.01
C THR A 93 5.28 8.18 23.32
N LEU A 94 3.97 8.17 23.54
CA LEU A 94 3.37 8.82 24.71
C LEU A 94 3.17 7.85 25.86
N ILE A 95 2.94 6.57 25.57
CA ILE A 95 2.66 5.53 26.56
C ILE A 95 3.21 4.19 26.05
N GLU A 96 4.11 3.58 26.81
CA GLU A 96 4.51 2.17 26.69
C GLU A 96 4.19 1.49 28.02
N ASN A 97 3.25 0.53 28.01
CA ASN A 97 2.89 -0.27 29.17
C ASN A 97 3.19 -1.74 28.91
N VAL A 98 3.81 -2.39 29.88
CA VAL A 98 4.32 -3.76 29.79
C VAL A 98 3.58 -4.65 30.78
N PHE A 99 2.93 -5.71 30.31
CA PHE A 99 2.08 -6.58 31.13
C PHE A 99 2.66 -8.00 31.27
N TYR A 100 2.53 -8.58 32.46
CA TYR A 100 2.99 -9.93 32.80
C TYR A 100 1.79 -10.84 33.15
N SER A 101 1.78 -12.08 32.68
CA SER A 101 0.77 -13.07 33.09
C SER A 101 0.97 -13.50 34.54
N PRO A 102 -0.10 -13.61 35.35
CA PRO A 102 -0.02 -14.12 36.72
C PRO A 102 0.53 -15.57 36.84
N ARG A 103 0.57 -16.32 35.72
CA ARG A 103 1.00 -17.73 35.71
C ARG A 103 2.48 -17.95 35.39
N ALA A 104 3.23 -16.91 35.00
CA ALA A 104 4.63 -17.07 34.58
C ALA A 104 5.60 -16.57 35.66
N LYS A 105 6.45 -17.47 36.20
CA LYS A 105 7.60 -17.12 37.07
C LYS A 105 8.79 -16.55 36.27
N THR A 106 8.52 -15.79 35.22
CA THR A 106 9.56 -15.26 34.33
C THR A 106 9.45 -13.74 34.28
N ASN A 107 10.57 -13.04 34.42
CA ASN A 107 10.68 -11.57 34.27
C ASN A 107 10.48 -11.10 32.81
N ARG A 108 9.73 -11.83 31.98
CA ARG A 108 9.48 -11.50 30.59
C ARG A 108 7.98 -11.23 30.41
N ALA A 109 7.66 -10.07 29.87
CA ALA A 109 6.30 -9.64 29.62
C ALA A 109 5.67 -10.42 28.47
N ASP A 110 4.40 -10.78 28.61
CA ASP A 110 3.67 -11.56 27.60
C ASP A 110 3.09 -10.66 26.50
N TYR A 111 2.81 -9.40 26.85
CA TYR A 111 2.25 -8.41 25.93
C TYR A 111 2.86 -7.03 26.16
N THR A 112 3.00 -6.27 25.09
CA THR A 112 3.25 -4.83 25.12
C THR A 112 2.04 -4.09 24.60
N VAL A 113 1.72 -2.98 25.26
CA VAL A 113 0.67 -2.05 24.83
C VAL A 113 1.33 -0.71 24.61
N ASN A 114 1.21 -0.20 23.40
CA ASN A 114 1.91 1.00 22.97
C ASN A 114 0.94 1.99 22.34
N GLY A 115 1.25 3.27 22.49
CA GLY A 115 0.50 4.37 21.88
C GLY A 115 1.40 5.46 21.33
N GLU A 116 1.08 5.92 20.12
CA GLU A 116 1.74 7.01 19.41
C GLU A 116 0.69 8.05 18.98
N ILE A 117 1.02 9.33 19.14
CA ILE A 117 0.24 10.45 18.58
C ILE A 117 1.18 11.29 17.75
N ASP A 118 0.85 11.42 16.47
CA ASP A 118 1.60 12.27 15.54
C ASP A 118 0.75 13.46 15.12
N TRP A 119 1.36 14.64 15.04
CA TRP A 119 0.69 15.87 14.62
C TRP A 119 1.42 16.54 13.45
N TYR A 120 0.66 16.87 12.40
CA TYR A 120 1.15 17.48 11.18
C TYR A 120 0.30 18.69 10.81
N GLY A 121 0.93 19.79 10.37
CA GLY A 121 0.24 20.99 9.93
C GLY A 121 0.93 21.62 8.73
N ALA A 122 0.14 22.03 7.73
CA ALA A 122 0.62 22.85 6.62
C ALA A 122 0.13 24.29 6.83
N TYR A 123 1.06 25.24 6.81
CA TYR A 123 0.75 26.66 7.00
C TYR A 123 0.93 27.41 5.69
N LYS A 124 -0.08 28.18 5.28
CA LYS A 124 0.06 29.05 4.12
C LYS A 124 0.70 30.35 4.57
N ARG A 125 1.89 30.64 4.05
CA ARG A 125 2.48 31.98 4.19
C ARG A 125 1.73 32.92 3.24
N ILE A 126 0.84 33.75 3.78
CA ILE A 126 0.23 34.84 3.03
C ILE A 126 1.24 35.99 3.08
N ASN A 127 1.75 36.42 1.92
CA ASN A 127 2.65 37.58 1.82
C ASN A 127 1.86 38.88 2.01
N ARG A 128 1.28 39.07 3.20
CA ARG A 128 0.84 40.37 3.70
C ARG A 128 1.65 40.62 4.96
N LEU A 129 2.16 41.85 5.08
CA LEU A 129 3.10 42.24 6.13
C LEU A 129 2.58 42.03 7.57
N ASP A 130 1.27 41.80 7.74
CA ASP A 130 0.61 41.63 9.04
C ASP A 130 -0.32 40.39 9.15
N ASP A 131 -0.31 39.46 8.18
CA ASP A 131 -1.16 38.26 8.28
C ASP A 131 -0.41 37.13 9.00
N ASP A 132 -0.82 36.87 10.25
CA ASP A 132 -0.47 35.67 11.01
C ASP A 132 -0.71 34.40 10.18
N LEU A 133 0.20 33.44 10.30
CA LEU A 133 0.15 32.14 9.61
C LEU A 133 -1.23 31.51 9.75
N THR A 134 -2.06 31.59 8.71
CA THR A 134 -3.32 30.87 8.69
C THR A 134 -3.00 29.39 8.41
N PRO A 135 -3.35 28.46 9.32
CA PRO A 135 -3.21 27.05 9.03
C PRO A 135 -4.08 26.70 7.83
N ALA A 136 -3.46 26.10 6.80
CA ALA A 136 -4.18 25.65 5.63
C ALA A 136 -4.81 24.27 5.89
N PHE A 137 -4.22 23.47 6.78
CA PHE A 137 -4.72 22.15 7.16
C PHE A 137 -4.05 21.62 8.45
N HIS A 138 -4.78 20.89 9.31
CA HIS A 138 -4.28 20.14 10.46
C HIS A 138 -4.62 18.64 10.42
N TYR A 139 -3.59 17.79 10.48
CA TYR A 139 -3.68 16.33 10.59
C TYR A 139 -3.23 15.88 11.99
N THR A 140 -4.03 15.05 12.65
CA THR A 140 -3.60 14.34 13.86
C THR A 140 -3.82 12.84 13.65
N ASP A 141 -2.75 12.05 13.76
CA ASP A 141 -2.81 10.60 13.72
C ASP A 141 -2.71 10.06 15.15
N PHE A 142 -3.59 9.11 15.48
CA PHE A 142 -3.59 8.37 16.74
C PHE A 142 -3.36 6.91 16.41
N SER A 143 -2.34 6.30 16.99
CA SER A 143 -2.05 4.87 16.82
C SER A 143 -1.97 4.20 18.19
N PHE A 144 -2.67 3.09 18.34
CA PHE A 144 -2.62 2.22 19.49
C PHE A 144 -2.36 0.81 19.00
N TRP A 145 -1.46 0.07 19.64
CA TRP A 145 -1.25 -1.33 19.30
C TRP A 145 -0.97 -2.22 20.51
N ILE A 146 -1.39 -3.47 20.36
CA ILE A 146 -1.14 -4.57 21.29
C ILE A 146 -0.32 -5.61 20.54
N ASP A 147 0.78 -6.03 21.14
CA ASP A 147 1.68 -6.99 20.55
C ASP A 147 2.03 -8.10 21.56
N SER A 148 1.83 -9.36 21.17
CA SER A 148 2.28 -10.51 21.97
C SER A 148 3.76 -10.77 21.76
N LYS A 149 4.54 -11.08 22.80
CA LYS A 149 5.96 -11.44 22.58
C LYS A 149 6.11 -12.87 22.07
N HIS A 150 6.76 -13.02 20.92
CA HIS A 150 7.02 -14.29 20.22
C HIS A 150 7.72 -15.37 21.08
N GLU A 151 8.48 -14.98 22.10
CA GLU A 151 9.35 -15.88 22.85
C GLU A 151 8.64 -16.77 23.87
N THR A 152 7.38 -16.48 24.24
CA THR A 152 6.71 -17.16 25.37
C THR A 152 5.77 -18.30 24.94
N SER A 153 5.37 -18.38 23.66
CA SER A 153 4.46 -19.42 23.19
C SER A 153 5.20 -20.66 22.67
N PRO A 154 4.97 -21.86 23.24
CA PRO A 154 5.51 -23.11 22.68
C PRO A 154 4.96 -23.42 21.27
N ARG A 155 3.90 -22.73 20.84
CA ARG A 155 3.28 -22.85 19.51
C ARG A 155 3.74 -21.78 18.52
N ARG A 156 4.56 -20.81 18.96
CA ARG A 156 5.07 -19.69 18.14
C ARG A 156 3.96 -18.88 17.46
N GLU A 157 2.81 -18.84 18.13
CA GLU A 157 1.69 -18.00 17.76
C GLU A 157 2.05 -16.56 18.13
N HIS A 158 1.86 -15.64 17.20
CA HIS A 158 2.08 -14.22 17.41
C HIS A 158 0.83 -13.45 17.00
N PHE A 159 0.32 -12.65 17.93
CA PHE A 159 -0.85 -11.81 17.76
C PHE A 159 -0.45 -10.33 17.82
N PHE A 160 -0.96 -9.57 16.88
CA PHE A 160 -0.79 -8.14 16.81
C PHE A 160 -2.12 -7.48 16.48
N LEU A 161 -2.50 -6.45 17.23
CA LEU A 161 -3.67 -5.63 16.95
C LEU A 161 -3.23 -4.18 16.87
N LYS A 162 -3.59 -3.51 15.79
CA LYS A 162 -3.38 -2.07 15.62
C LYS A 162 -4.71 -1.38 15.41
N VAL A 163 -4.87 -0.24 16.07
CA VAL A 163 -5.95 0.72 15.83
C VAL A 163 -5.29 2.02 15.47
N LYS A 164 -5.47 2.46 14.23
CA LYS A 164 -5.04 3.77 13.77
C LYS A 164 -6.26 4.59 13.38
N ALA A 165 -6.33 5.81 13.88
CA ALA A 165 -7.31 6.79 13.47
C ALA A 165 -6.60 8.09 13.08
N TYR A 166 -7.19 8.85 12.16
CA TYR A 166 -6.75 10.22 11.88
C TYR A 166 -7.91 11.20 12.01
N SER A 167 -7.57 12.44 12.33
CA SER A 167 -8.49 13.57 12.27
C SER A 167 -8.02 14.55 11.20
N GLU A 168 -8.97 14.94 10.34
CA GLU A 168 -8.77 15.94 9.28
C GLU A 168 -9.49 17.21 9.66
N ASN A 169 -8.71 18.24 9.98
CA ASN A 169 -9.26 19.52 10.37
C ASN A 169 -8.88 20.58 9.34
N ASP A 170 -9.94 21.16 8.76
CA ASP A 170 -9.94 22.49 8.16
C ASP A 170 -9.51 23.55 9.21
N PRO A 171 -9.43 24.86 8.90
CA PRO A 171 -9.01 25.87 9.87
C PRO A 171 -9.75 25.84 11.23
N THR A 172 -10.89 25.16 11.34
CA THR A 172 -11.55 24.83 12.62
C THR A 172 -11.41 23.35 12.96
N TYR A 173 -10.86 23.06 14.14
CA TYR A 173 -10.74 21.71 14.70
C TYR A 173 -12.12 21.14 15.05
N ASP A 174 -12.53 20.04 14.41
CA ASP A 174 -13.78 19.32 14.65
C ASP A 174 -13.49 17.87 15.05
N LEU A 175 -13.59 17.59 16.35
CA LEU A 175 -13.45 16.26 16.94
C LEU A 175 -14.46 15.22 16.38
N ARG A 176 -15.46 15.65 15.61
CA ARG A 176 -16.39 14.74 14.92
C ARG A 176 -15.83 14.16 13.62
N LYS A 177 -14.74 14.72 13.09
CA LYS A 177 -14.07 14.23 11.86
C LYS A 177 -12.91 13.31 12.23
N ILE A 178 -13.22 12.17 12.84
CA ILE A 178 -12.25 11.11 13.12
C ILE A 178 -12.56 9.92 12.20
N PHE A 179 -11.53 9.46 11.48
CA PHE A 179 -11.63 8.37 10.53
C PHE A 179 -10.72 7.23 10.98
N LEU A 180 -11.22 6.00 10.89
CA LEU A 180 -10.38 4.81 11.05
C LEU A 180 -9.49 4.65 9.82
N ASP A 181 -8.22 4.37 10.05
CA ASP A 181 -7.19 4.17 9.03
C ASP A 181 -6.64 2.75 9.15
N ASP A 182 -5.32 2.58 9.10
CA ASP A 182 -4.58 1.32 9.20
C ASP A 182 -4.82 0.57 10.55
N THR A 183 -6.02 0.02 10.68
CA THR A 183 -6.61 -0.66 11.84
C THR A 183 -6.86 -2.12 11.48
N PHE A 184 -6.08 -3.03 12.03
CA PHE A 184 -6.11 -4.45 11.68
C PHE A 184 -5.67 -5.35 12.81
N GLY A 185 -6.10 -6.60 12.75
CA GLY A 185 -5.54 -7.71 13.51
C GLY A 185 -4.63 -8.55 12.61
N LYS A 186 -3.50 -9.01 13.14
CA LYS A 186 -2.58 -9.95 12.50
C LYS A 186 -2.32 -11.12 13.43
N ILE A 187 -2.31 -12.32 12.86
CA ILE A 187 -1.97 -13.56 13.54
C ILE A 187 -0.94 -14.29 12.69
N LYS A 188 0.18 -14.66 13.29
CA LYS A 188 1.22 -15.52 12.70
C LYS A 188 1.20 -16.89 13.38
N LEU A 189 1.06 -17.93 12.56
CA LEU A 189 0.88 -19.33 12.92
C LEU A 189 1.99 -20.17 12.26
N GLY A 190 3.23 -20.01 12.71
CA GLY A 190 4.37 -20.70 12.13
C GLY A 190 4.68 -20.24 10.70
N ALA A 191 4.42 -21.10 9.71
CA ALA A 191 4.65 -20.84 8.28
C ALA A 191 3.46 -20.15 7.58
N PHE A 192 2.51 -19.62 8.34
CA PHE A 192 1.33 -18.96 7.81
C PHE A 192 0.99 -17.70 8.61
N ASP A 193 0.77 -16.59 7.90
CA ASP A 193 0.30 -15.33 8.49
C ASP A 193 -1.08 -14.97 7.93
N LEU A 194 -1.90 -14.39 8.79
CA LEU A 194 -3.20 -13.82 8.47
C LEU A 194 -3.26 -12.39 8.99
N LYS A 195 -3.64 -11.43 8.14
CA LYS A 195 -3.90 -10.04 8.51
C LYS A 195 -5.29 -9.65 8.00
N ALA A 196 -6.11 -9.06 8.85
CA ALA A 196 -7.47 -8.68 8.52
C ALA A 196 -7.86 -7.35 9.15
N GLY A 197 -8.48 -6.47 8.38
CA GLY A 197 -8.97 -5.17 8.84
C GLY A 197 -8.88 -4.10 7.75
N ASN A 198 -8.86 -2.84 8.16
CA ASN A 198 -8.55 -1.73 7.27
C ASN A 198 -7.03 -1.59 7.19
N CYS A 199 -6.46 -1.92 6.04
CA CYS A 199 -5.02 -2.04 5.88
C CYS A 199 -4.49 -1.05 4.85
N ILE A 200 -3.32 -0.48 5.14
CA ILE A 200 -2.45 0.13 4.14
C ILE A 200 -1.35 -0.88 3.82
N GLU A 201 -1.30 -1.35 2.58
CA GLU A 201 -0.25 -2.23 2.06
C GLU A 201 0.67 -1.45 1.13
N SER A 202 1.93 -1.84 1.10
CA SER A 202 2.90 -1.32 0.13
C SER A 202 3.50 -2.46 -0.64
N LEU A 203 3.27 -2.44 -1.94
CA LEU A 203 3.91 -3.37 -2.86
C LEU A 203 5.03 -2.65 -3.62
N GLY A 204 5.96 -3.45 -4.13
CA GLY A 204 7.05 -3.00 -4.96
C GLY A 204 8.31 -2.58 -4.23
N SER A 205 9.30 -2.26 -5.04
CA SER A 205 10.65 -1.90 -4.61
C SER A 205 10.96 -0.43 -4.90
N GLY A 206 10.12 0.25 -5.68
CA GLY A 206 10.29 1.66 -6.02
C GLY A 206 9.96 2.62 -4.88
N ASP A 207 10.78 3.65 -4.73
CA ASP A 207 10.54 4.75 -3.79
C ASP A 207 9.52 5.74 -4.38
N ASN A 208 8.42 5.98 -3.65
CA ASN A 208 7.39 7.01 -3.92
C ASN A 208 6.55 6.87 -5.22
N ILE A 209 6.97 6.08 -6.19
CA ILE A 209 6.20 5.74 -7.40
C ILE A 209 6.42 4.26 -7.68
N SER A 210 5.37 3.47 -7.55
CA SER A 210 5.41 2.05 -7.91
C SER A 210 4.30 1.71 -8.90
N PHE A 211 4.66 0.94 -9.93
CA PHE A 211 3.72 0.48 -10.96
C PHE A 211 2.89 -0.73 -10.51
N ILE A 212 3.32 -1.40 -9.44
CA ILE A 212 2.65 -2.58 -8.87
C ILE A 212 1.91 -2.28 -7.57
N ASP A 213 2.13 -1.11 -6.98
CA ASP A 213 1.43 -0.66 -5.77
C ASP A 213 0.02 -0.12 -6.06
N LEU A 214 -0.86 -1.08 -6.36
CA LEU A 214 -2.21 -0.85 -6.89
C LEU A 214 -3.34 -1.14 -5.88
N ILE A 215 -3.04 -1.82 -4.76
CA ILE A 215 -4.03 -2.28 -3.78
C ILE A 215 -4.77 -1.09 -3.15
N ASN A 216 -4.02 -0.11 -2.65
CA ASN A 216 -4.59 1.00 -1.91
C ASN A 216 -4.96 2.16 -2.84
N PRO A 217 -6.21 2.64 -2.80
CA PRO A 217 -6.61 3.91 -3.41
C PRO A 217 -5.82 5.07 -2.81
N ARG A 218 -5.81 6.20 -3.52
CA ARG A 218 -5.01 7.37 -3.14
C ARG A 218 -5.88 8.53 -2.65
N ARG A 219 -5.30 9.34 -1.77
CA ARG A 219 -5.82 10.61 -1.28
C ARG A 219 -5.06 11.74 -1.97
N TYR A 220 -5.54 12.16 -3.15
CA TYR A 220 -4.83 13.10 -4.01
C TYR A 220 -4.77 14.53 -3.47
N TYR A 221 -5.62 14.86 -2.50
CA TYR A 221 -5.56 16.13 -1.79
C TYR A 221 -4.44 16.19 -0.75
N LYS A 222 -3.81 15.05 -0.39
CA LYS A 222 -2.67 14.95 0.55
C LYS A 222 -1.30 15.03 -0.12
N GLY A 223 -1.20 15.34 -1.42
CA GLY A 223 0.03 15.25 -2.22
C GLY A 223 1.24 16.11 -1.77
N LEU A 224 1.13 16.85 -0.66
CA LEU A 224 2.20 17.66 -0.08
C LEU A 224 2.96 16.96 1.07
N THR A 225 2.52 15.79 1.53
CA THR A 225 3.08 15.19 2.75
C THR A 225 4.49 14.63 2.61
N GLY A 226 5.04 14.53 1.38
CA GLY A 226 6.35 13.92 1.09
C GLY A 226 6.45 12.43 1.45
N ASP A 227 5.41 11.90 2.09
CA ASP A 227 5.28 10.55 2.61
C ASP A 227 4.27 9.82 1.74
N TYR A 228 4.78 8.88 0.94
CA TYR A 228 4.00 8.08 0.01
C TYR A 228 2.88 7.29 0.68
N ASN A 229 3.12 6.75 1.87
CA ASN A 229 2.13 5.94 2.58
C ASN A 229 1.00 6.80 3.16
N LYS A 230 1.26 8.07 3.50
CA LYS A 230 0.19 9.01 3.91
C LYS A 230 -0.77 9.35 2.78
N THR A 231 -0.36 9.20 1.52
CA THR A 231 -1.25 9.37 0.38
C THR A 231 -2.14 8.15 0.15
N LYS A 232 -1.87 7.01 0.79
CA LYS A 232 -2.71 5.82 0.65
C LYS A 232 -3.94 5.92 1.55
N LYS A 233 -5.03 5.34 1.08
CA LYS A 233 -6.25 5.12 1.84
C LYS A 233 -6.27 3.68 2.33
N ALA A 234 -6.51 3.48 3.63
CA ALA A 234 -6.71 2.15 4.18
C ALA A 234 -7.97 1.51 3.55
N VAL A 235 -7.89 0.23 3.22
CA VAL A 235 -9.02 -0.52 2.64
C VAL A 235 -9.35 -1.76 3.45
N PRO A 236 -10.62 -2.18 3.53
CA PRO A 236 -10.98 -3.48 4.05
C PRO A 236 -10.22 -4.56 3.28
N LEU A 237 -9.44 -5.36 3.99
CA LEU A 237 -8.48 -6.28 3.39
C LEU A 237 -8.35 -7.52 4.27
N LEU A 238 -8.27 -8.67 3.61
CA LEU A 238 -7.77 -9.93 4.16
C LEU A 238 -6.48 -10.27 3.41
N LYS A 239 -5.35 -10.32 4.13
CA LYS A 239 -4.06 -10.76 3.61
C LYS A 239 -3.69 -12.10 4.24
N THR A 240 -3.24 -13.02 3.41
CA THR A 240 -2.60 -14.26 3.84
C THR A 240 -1.21 -14.34 3.26
N THR A 241 -0.26 -14.83 4.05
CA THR A 241 1.10 -15.13 3.61
C THR A 241 1.43 -16.56 3.99
N ALA A 242 1.85 -17.37 3.01
CA ALA A 242 2.32 -18.73 3.22
C ALA A 242 3.83 -18.78 2.93
N TYR A 243 4.63 -19.11 3.94
CA TYR A 243 6.07 -19.24 3.81
C TYR A 243 6.40 -20.66 3.33
N LEU A 244 6.87 -20.78 2.10
CA LEU A 244 7.22 -22.05 1.48
C LEU A 244 8.64 -22.48 1.87
N SER A 245 9.53 -21.50 2.04
CA SER A 245 10.89 -21.66 2.59
C SER A 245 11.34 -20.37 3.28
N ASP A 246 12.57 -20.34 3.78
CA ASP A 246 13.21 -19.10 4.26
C ASP A 246 13.37 -18.03 3.17
N GLN A 247 13.35 -18.45 1.89
CA GLN A 247 13.60 -17.58 0.74
C GLN A 247 12.32 -17.30 -0.06
N ILE A 248 11.29 -18.13 0.06
CA ILE A 248 10.12 -18.09 -0.82
C ILE A 248 8.84 -18.02 0.00
N ASN A 249 7.97 -17.08 -0.34
CA ASN A 249 6.62 -17.00 0.20
C ASN A 249 5.59 -16.68 -0.89
N MET A 250 4.34 -17.01 -0.62
CA MET A 250 3.19 -16.60 -1.43
C MET A 250 2.31 -15.68 -0.60
N GLU A 251 1.84 -14.59 -1.20
CA GLU A 251 0.84 -13.72 -0.57
C GLU A 251 -0.43 -13.66 -1.39
N MET A 252 -1.57 -13.59 -0.69
CA MET A 252 -2.87 -13.33 -1.28
C MET A 252 -3.53 -12.18 -0.52
N HIS A 253 -4.11 -11.25 -1.27
CA HIS A 253 -4.88 -10.14 -0.74
C HIS A 253 -6.28 -10.19 -1.32
N VAL A 254 -7.28 -10.15 -0.45
CA VAL A 254 -8.69 -10.07 -0.81
C VAL A 254 -9.23 -8.76 -0.29
N MET A 255 -9.70 -7.91 -1.20
CA MET A 255 -10.38 -6.66 -0.87
C MET A 255 -11.86 -6.88 -1.15
N PRO A 256 -12.68 -7.24 -0.14
CA PRO A 256 -14.08 -7.61 -0.36
C PRO A 256 -14.96 -6.45 -0.81
N VAL A 257 -14.50 -5.21 -0.60
CA VAL A 257 -15.24 -3.99 -0.94
C VAL A 257 -14.32 -3.08 -1.75
N PHE A 258 -14.84 -2.56 -2.87
CA PHE A 258 -14.15 -1.55 -3.65
C PHE A 258 -14.21 -0.19 -2.95
N GLU A 259 -13.07 0.49 -2.90
CA GLU A 259 -12.94 1.84 -2.39
C GLU A 259 -12.33 2.72 -3.49
N LYS A 260 -12.98 3.83 -3.83
CA LYS A 260 -12.43 4.81 -4.77
C LYS A 260 -11.37 5.69 -4.11
N SER A 261 -10.48 6.23 -4.95
CA SER A 261 -9.54 7.28 -4.56
C SER A 261 -10.29 8.55 -4.17
N GLU A 262 -9.75 9.26 -3.20
CA GLU A 262 -10.25 10.57 -2.79
C GLU A 262 -9.54 11.63 -3.65
N LEU A 263 -10.30 12.20 -4.57
CA LEU A 263 -9.83 13.27 -5.43
C LEU A 263 -9.87 14.61 -4.68
N ALA A 264 -9.08 15.58 -5.13
CA ALA A 264 -9.16 16.94 -4.60
C ALA A 264 -10.56 17.55 -4.82
N GLU A 265 -10.88 18.64 -4.12
CA GLU A 265 -12.07 19.40 -4.47
C GLU A 265 -11.99 19.84 -5.93
N ILE A 266 -13.10 19.67 -6.68
CA ILE A 266 -13.18 19.97 -8.11
C ILE A 266 -12.78 21.42 -8.47
N ARG A 267 -12.97 22.35 -7.52
CA ARG A 267 -12.59 23.77 -7.65
C ARG A 267 -11.32 24.12 -6.88
N GLY A 268 -10.71 23.15 -6.21
CA GLY A 268 -9.49 23.33 -5.45
C GLY A 268 -8.29 23.60 -6.36
N VAL A 269 -7.27 24.27 -5.82
CA VAL A 269 -6.02 24.54 -6.54
C VAL A 269 -5.29 23.26 -6.98
N TRP A 270 -5.57 22.14 -6.30
CA TRP A 270 -5.03 20.81 -6.56
C TRP A 270 -5.87 19.97 -7.54
N ALA A 271 -6.98 20.52 -8.06
CA ALA A 271 -7.79 19.83 -9.05
C ALA A 271 -6.99 19.55 -10.34
N ASN A 272 -6.99 18.30 -10.79
CA ASN A 272 -6.40 17.91 -12.07
C ASN A 272 -7.25 18.43 -13.26
N GLY A 273 -6.77 18.23 -14.49
CA GLY A 273 -7.44 18.70 -15.70
C GLY A 273 -8.88 18.17 -15.86
N LEU A 274 -9.09 16.89 -15.58
CA LEU A 274 -10.42 16.25 -15.62
C LEU A 274 -11.36 16.88 -14.59
N GLN A 275 -10.91 17.04 -13.34
CA GLN A 275 -11.70 17.65 -12.29
C GLN A 275 -12.09 19.08 -12.65
N LYS A 276 -11.16 19.89 -13.16
CA LYS A 276 -11.46 21.25 -13.61
C LYS A 276 -12.53 21.28 -14.70
N TYR A 277 -12.47 20.36 -15.65
CA TYR A 277 -13.50 20.21 -16.68
C TYR A 277 -14.88 19.87 -16.07
N LEU A 278 -14.94 18.86 -15.20
CA LEU A 278 -16.16 18.48 -14.51
C LEU A 278 -16.73 19.68 -13.70
N GLY A 279 -15.87 20.47 -13.06
CA GLY A 279 -16.27 21.67 -12.33
C GLY A 279 -16.90 22.74 -13.20
N MET A 280 -16.34 22.98 -14.40
CA MET A 280 -16.92 23.92 -15.35
C MET A 280 -18.24 23.40 -15.94
N LEU A 281 -18.31 22.10 -16.25
CA LEU A 281 -19.54 21.46 -16.72
C LEU A 281 -20.67 21.67 -15.70
N GLN A 282 -20.39 21.42 -14.42
CA GLN A 282 -21.35 21.61 -13.33
C GLN A 282 -21.75 23.09 -13.15
N LEU A 283 -20.80 24.02 -13.31
CA LEU A 283 -21.10 25.47 -13.29
C LEU A 283 -21.98 25.91 -14.47
N GLY A 284 -21.84 25.25 -15.62
CA GLY A 284 -22.67 25.45 -16.82
C GLY A 284 -24.04 24.76 -16.76
N GLY A 285 -24.42 24.16 -15.62
CA GLY A 285 -25.68 23.44 -15.46
C GLY A 285 -25.67 22.00 -15.96
N GLY A 286 -24.49 21.46 -16.32
CA GLY A 286 -24.35 20.06 -16.69
C GLY A 286 -24.47 19.11 -15.49
N THR A 287 -24.82 17.86 -15.79
CA THR A 287 -25.02 16.78 -14.81
C THR A 287 -23.81 15.86 -14.79
N ILE A 288 -23.37 15.48 -13.60
CA ILE A 288 -22.34 14.46 -13.39
C ILE A 288 -22.99 13.34 -12.60
N THR A 289 -23.07 12.15 -13.20
CA THR A 289 -23.58 10.95 -12.54
C THR A 289 -22.38 10.13 -12.10
N ASP A 290 -22.25 9.85 -10.81
CA ASP A 290 -21.24 8.91 -10.31
C ASP A 290 -21.87 7.54 -10.11
N THR A 291 -21.21 6.49 -10.61
CA THR A 291 -21.67 5.11 -10.38
C THR A 291 -21.74 4.86 -8.88
N GLU A 292 -22.90 4.45 -8.38
CA GLU A 292 -23.05 4.07 -6.98
C GLU A 292 -22.19 2.84 -6.71
N ILE A 293 -21.28 2.95 -5.73
CA ILE A 293 -20.45 1.83 -5.31
C ILE A 293 -21.24 1.05 -4.26
N GLU A 294 -21.88 -0.02 -4.71
CA GLU A 294 -22.52 -0.96 -3.79
C GLU A 294 -21.45 -1.62 -2.90
N ARG A 295 -21.65 -1.60 -1.58
CA ARG A 295 -20.82 -2.33 -0.63
C ARG A 295 -21.19 -3.81 -0.65
N SER A 296 -20.92 -4.46 -1.78
CA SER A 296 -21.21 -5.86 -2.00
C SER A 296 -19.94 -6.63 -2.37
N LEU A 297 -19.99 -7.95 -2.23
CA LEU A 297 -18.88 -8.83 -2.60
C LEU A 297 -18.75 -8.99 -4.13
N SER A 298 -19.67 -8.46 -4.95
CA SER A 298 -19.56 -8.54 -6.41
C SER A 298 -18.32 -7.82 -6.94
N ASP A 299 -17.86 -6.83 -6.19
CA ASP A 299 -16.72 -5.97 -6.51
C ASP A 299 -15.44 -6.42 -5.79
N THR A 300 -15.38 -7.68 -5.36
CA THR A 300 -14.19 -8.23 -4.72
C THR A 300 -12.98 -8.11 -5.64
N GLN A 301 -11.95 -7.45 -5.13
CA GLN A 301 -10.66 -7.31 -5.80
C GLN A 301 -9.65 -8.28 -5.20
N LEU A 302 -8.69 -8.71 -6.01
CA LEU A 302 -7.74 -9.75 -5.67
C LEU A 302 -6.32 -9.37 -6.09
N HIS A 303 -5.36 -9.73 -5.24
CA HIS A 303 -3.95 -9.73 -5.59
C HIS A 303 -3.30 -11.03 -5.10
N PHE A 304 -2.45 -11.62 -5.94
CA PHE A 304 -1.62 -12.77 -5.61
C PHE A 304 -0.18 -12.41 -5.93
N SER A 305 0.74 -12.80 -5.05
CA SER A 305 2.17 -12.68 -5.33
C SER A 305 2.94 -13.94 -4.94
N LEU A 306 4.00 -14.20 -5.71
CA LEU A 306 5.06 -15.15 -5.38
C LEU A 306 6.34 -14.35 -5.20
N ASN A 307 6.92 -14.42 -4.01
CA ASN A 307 8.06 -13.62 -3.61
C ASN A 307 9.25 -14.53 -3.33
N GLY A 308 10.41 -14.17 -3.88
CA GLY A 308 11.69 -14.80 -3.66
C GLY A 308 12.70 -13.78 -3.15
N SER A 309 13.40 -14.11 -2.07
CA SER A 309 14.51 -13.32 -1.51
C SER A 309 15.71 -14.24 -1.33
N PHE A 310 16.77 -13.96 -2.07
CA PHE A 310 18.03 -14.69 -2.10
C PHE A 310 19.16 -13.72 -1.73
N GLU A 311 20.35 -14.23 -1.43
CA GLU A 311 21.50 -13.40 -1.12
C GLU A 311 21.81 -12.46 -2.30
N GLY A 312 21.75 -11.15 -2.05
CA GLY A 312 21.97 -10.10 -3.05
C GLY A 312 20.87 -9.94 -4.10
N PHE A 313 19.73 -10.63 -3.98
CA PHE A 313 18.69 -10.61 -5.02
C PHE A 313 17.28 -10.82 -4.46
N GLN A 314 16.34 -9.98 -4.87
CA GLN A 314 14.92 -10.18 -4.61
C GLN A 314 14.13 -10.12 -5.90
N ALA A 315 13.14 -11.00 -6.05
CA ALA A 315 12.21 -10.98 -7.17
C ALA A 315 10.81 -11.38 -6.73
N ARG A 316 9.83 -10.70 -7.30
CA ARG A 316 8.42 -10.87 -6.99
C ARG A 316 7.63 -10.88 -8.28
N ALA A 317 6.66 -11.79 -8.35
CA ALA A 317 5.70 -11.86 -9.44
C ALA A 317 4.31 -11.64 -8.88
N HIS A 318 3.51 -10.82 -9.56
CA HIS A 318 2.22 -10.37 -9.10
C HIS A 318 1.14 -10.62 -10.13
N TYR A 319 -0.05 -11.00 -9.67
CA TYR A 319 -1.27 -10.98 -10.44
C TYR A 319 -2.35 -10.19 -9.71
N PHE A 320 -2.99 -9.28 -10.44
CA PHE A 320 -4.04 -8.42 -9.92
C PHE A 320 -5.31 -8.56 -10.73
N LYS A 321 -6.44 -8.53 -10.03
CA LYS A 321 -7.78 -8.31 -10.58
C LYS A 321 -8.43 -7.21 -9.75
N LEU A 322 -8.48 -6.00 -10.29
CA LEU A 322 -8.87 -4.78 -9.57
C LEU A 322 -9.89 -3.97 -10.36
N LYS A 323 -10.50 -2.98 -9.72
CA LYS A 323 -11.22 -1.89 -10.38
C LYS A 323 -10.35 -0.63 -10.40
N GLU A 324 -10.54 0.22 -11.40
CA GLU A 324 -9.87 1.52 -11.43
C GLU A 324 -10.23 2.32 -10.17
N ASN A 325 -9.24 2.74 -9.40
CA ASN A 325 -9.48 3.54 -8.20
C ASN A 325 -9.75 5.02 -8.54
N ILE A 326 -9.54 5.44 -9.80
CA ILE A 326 -9.89 6.77 -10.30
C ILE A 326 -11.01 6.61 -11.32
N ALA A 327 -12.02 7.47 -11.25
CA ALA A 327 -13.15 7.42 -12.15
C ALA A 327 -12.75 7.56 -13.63
N LEU A 328 -13.27 6.67 -14.46
CA LEU A 328 -13.35 6.83 -15.90
C LEU A 328 -14.57 7.71 -16.22
N ALA A 329 -14.32 8.90 -16.74
CA ALA A 329 -15.37 9.80 -17.19
C ALA A 329 -15.81 9.45 -18.62
N THR A 330 -17.12 9.33 -18.84
CA THR A 330 -17.72 9.02 -20.14
C THR A 330 -18.73 10.11 -20.50
N PRO A 331 -18.55 10.84 -21.62
CA PRO A 331 -19.53 11.82 -22.05
C PRO A 331 -20.80 11.10 -22.53
N VAL A 332 -21.94 11.41 -21.92
CA VAL A 332 -23.27 10.90 -22.33
C VAL A 332 -23.94 11.88 -23.29
N SER A 333 -23.74 13.18 -23.05
CA SER A 333 -24.15 14.29 -23.92
C SER A 333 -23.22 15.49 -23.71
N ASP A 334 -23.48 16.59 -24.41
CA ASP A 334 -22.75 17.86 -24.21
C ASP A 334 -22.90 18.43 -22.79
N THR A 335 -23.92 18.00 -22.06
CA THR A 335 -24.24 18.48 -20.70
C THR A 335 -24.28 17.36 -19.66
N ALA A 336 -23.86 16.13 -19.99
CA ALA A 336 -23.93 15.00 -19.08
C ALA A 336 -22.69 14.11 -19.18
N VAL A 337 -22.11 13.76 -18.03
CA VAL A 337 -20.96 12.86 -17.90
C VAL A 337 -21.24 11.80 -16.84
N ASP A 338 -20.97 10.55 -17.19
CA ASP A 338 -21.03 9.43 -16.26
C ASP A 338 -19.62 9.04 -15.80
N LEU A 339 -19.45 8.82 -14.50
CA LEU A 339 -18.23 8.35 -13.88
C LEU A 339 -18.38 6.87 -13.53
N SER A 340 -17.42 6.05 -13.95
CA SER A 340 -17.43 4.60 -13.72
C SER A 340 -16.05 4.07 -13.28
N TYR A 341 -16.02 2.86 -12.73
CA TYR A 341 -14.80 2.23 -12.19
C TYR A 341 -14.64 0.82 -12.79
N PRO A 342 -14.15 0.72 -14.04
CA PRO A 342 -14.07 -0.55 -14.75
C PRO A 342 -13.04 -1.50 -14.13
N GLU A 343 -13.29 -2.81 -14.27
CA GLU A 343 -12.32 -3.86 -13.91
C GLU A 343 -11.15 -3.89 -14.90
N PHE A 344 -9.95 -4.10 -14.38
CA PHE A 344 -8.75 -4.40 -15.15
C PHE A 344 -7.92 -5.48 -14.46
N ARG A 345 -6.97 -6.05 -15.21
CA ARG A 345 -6.03 -7.07 -14.70
C ARG A 345 -4.62 -6.62 -14.90
N VAL A 346 -3.72 -7.04 -14.02
CA VAL A 346 -2.30 -6.72 -14.14
C VAL A 346 -1.47 -7.95 -13.86
N LEU A 347 -0.45 -8.15 -14.68
CA LEU A 347 0.69 -9.01 -14.35
C LEU A 347 1.88 -8.12 -14.06
N GLY A 348 2.37 -8.19 -12.84
CA GLY A 348 3.51 -7.40 -12.37
C GLY A 348 4.72 -8.28 -12.11
N VAL A 349 5.91 -7.73 -12.30
CA VAL A 349 7.14 -8.27 -11.74
C VAL A 349 7.91 -7.11 -11.13
N ASP A 350 8.57 -7.36 -10.02
CA ASP A 350 9.51 -6.41 -9.47
C ASP A 350 10.65 -7.13 -8.76
N GLY A 351 11.73 -6.41 -8.52
CA GLY A 351 12.85 -6.95 -7.80
C GLY A 351 13.98 -5.96 -7.60
N ASN A 352 14.98 -6.42 -6.88
CA ASN A 352 16.23 -5.70 -6.71
C ASN A 352 17.42 -6.66 -6.77
N VAL A 353 18.57 -6.12 -7.16
CA VAL A 353 19.85 -6.84 -7.24
C VAL A 353 20.90 -5.94 -6.61
N ASP A 354 21.62 -6.45 -5.62
CA ASP A 354 22.81 -5.81 -5.06
C ASP A 354 23.92 -5.84 -6.12
N LEU A 355 24.40 -4.66 -6.53
CA LEU A 355 25.49 -4.54 -7.50
C LEU A 355 26.87 -4.58 -6.84
N GLY A 356 26.91 -4.67 -5.51
CA GLY A 356 28.10 -4.57 -4.68
C GLY A 356 28.41 -3.14 -4.25
N GLY A 357 28.99 -3.01 -3.06
CA GLY A 357 29.36 -1.72 -2.48
C GLY A 357 28.14 -1.00 -1.89
N GLU A 358 27.83 0.20 -2.40
CA GLU A 358 26.73 1.05 -1.94
C GLU A 358 25.61 1.14 -3.00
N TYR A 359 25.49 0.19 -3.94
CA TYR A 359 24.58 0.32 -5.08
C TYR A 359 23.59 -0.84 -5.19
N LEU A 360 22.31 -0.49 -5.36
CA LEU A 360 21.20 -1.44 -5.54
C LEU A 360 20.48 -1.13 -6.86
N LEU A 361 20.43 -2.11 -7.76
CA LEU A 361 19.58 -2.02 -8.95
C LEU A 361 18.15 -2.41 -8.56
N ARG A 362 17.16 -1.58 -8.88
CA ARG A 362 15.73 -1.88 -8.67
C ARG A 362 14.98 -1.83 -9.98
N GLY A 363 14.06 -2.76 -10.17
CA GLY A 363 13.24 -2.84 -11.36
C GLY A 363 11.80 -3.21 -11.04
N GLU A 364 10.86 -2.56 -11.73
CA GLU A 364 9.44 -2.90 -11.71
C GLU A 364 8.90 -2.92 -13.13
N MET A 365 8.04 -3.88 -13.46
CA MET A 365 7.31 -3.91 -14.73
C MET A 365 5.89 -4.39 -14.49
N ALA A 366 4.93 -3.81 -15.18
CA ALA A 366 3.52 -4.15 -15.08
C ALA A 366 2.87 -4.17 -16.46
N TRP A 367 2.25 -5.29 -16.81
CA TRP A 367 1.40 -5.43 -17.98
C TRP A 367 -0.07 -5.32 -17.57
N TYR A 368 -0.69 -4.20 -17.92
CA TYR A 368 -2.11 -3.93 -17.70
C TYR A 368 -2.92 -4.46 -18.87
N GLN A 369 -3.96 -5.24 -18.54
CA GLN A 369 -4.90 -5.78 -19.49
C GLN A 369 -6.29 -5.19 -19.24
N SER A 370 -6.95 -4.79 -20.33
CA SER A 370 -8.30 -4.23 -20.30
C SER A 370 -8.45 -2.93 -19.54
N ARG A 371 -7.37 -2.17 -19.42
CA ARG A 371 -7.40 -0.86 -18.77
C ARG A 371 -8.14 0.15 -19.66
N MET A 372 -9.00 0.97 -19.07
CA MET A 372 -9.81 1.95 -19.78
C MET A 372 -9.28 3.35 -19.52
N PHE A 373 -9.27 4.17 -20.57
CA PHE A 373 -8.78 5.54 -20.50
C PHE A 373 -9.78 6.47 -21.13
N THR A 374 -9.88 7.67 -20.57
CA THR A 374 -10.54 8.78 -21.22
C THR A 374 -9.51 9.89 -21.44
N ALA A 375 -9.33 10.25 -22.71
CA ALA A 375 -8.50 11.39 -23.06
C ALA A 375 -9.22 12.69 -22.70
N TYR A 376 -8.45 13.67 -22.28
CA TYR A 376 -8.93 15.02 -22.02
C TYR A 376 -7.98 16.00 -22.71
N ASP A 377 -8.51 16.77 -23.66
CA ASP A 377 -7.77 17.84 -24.34
C ASP A 377 -8.65 19.08 -24.47
N LYS A 378 -8.09 20.27 -24.21
CA LYS A 378 -8.75 21.58 -24.39
C LYS A 378 -10.21 21.63 -23.89
N LEU A 379 -10.47 21.17 -22.68
CA LEU A 379 -11.81 21.17 -22.08
C LEU A 379 -12.82 20.27 -22.81
N LYS A 380 -12.35 19.28 -23.57
CA LYS A 380 -13.19 18.27 -24.20
C LYS A 380 -12.82 16.90 -23.68
N LEU A 381 -13.84 16.16 -23.28
CA LEU A 381 -13.72 14.77 -22.89
C LEU A 381 -13.81 13.90 -24.16
N GLY A 382 -12.80 13.07 -24.38
CA GLY A 382 -12.82 12.09 -25.46
C GLY A 382 -13.74 10.91 -25.17
N ALA A 383 -14.01 10.10 -26.19
CA ALA A 383 -14.64 8.81 -25.96
C ALA A 383 -13.67 7.89 -25.18
N PRO A 384 -14.16 7.12 -24.19
CA PRO A 384 -13.34 6.13 -23.52
C PRO A 384 -12.82 5.08 -24.49
N PHE A 385 -11.59 4.64 -24.29
CA PHE A 385 -11.00 3.55 -25.07
C PHE A 385 -10.26 2.56 -24.17
N LYS A 386 -10.25 1.30 -24.63
CA LYS A 386 -9.54 0.20 -23.98
C LYS A 386 -8.12 0.11 -24.53
N SER A 387 -7.14 0.00 -23.63
CA SER A 387 -5.74 -0.23 -24.01
C SER A 387 -5.11 -1.25 -23.07
N ASP A 388 -4.46 -2.24 -23.66
CA ASP A 388 -3.47 -3.03 -22.95
C ASP A 388 -2.15 -2.25 -22.95
N GLN A 389 -1.45 -2.20 -21.81
CA GLN A 389 -0.28 -1.34 -21.63
C GLN A 389 0.82 -2.06 -20.87
N LEU A 390 2.06 -1.83 -21.28
CA LEU A 390 3.24 -2.24 -20.53
C LEU A 390 3.89 -0.98 -19.96
N SER A 391 4.07 -0.95 -18.64
CA SER A 391 4.76 0.11 -17.93
C SER A 391 5.89 -0.49 -17.11
N GLY A 392 6.92 0.30 -16.82
CA GLY A 392 7.99 -0.15 -15.95
C GLY A 392 8.91 0.97 -15.52
N LEU A 393 9.70 0.66 -14.50
CA LEU A 393 10.73 1.49 -13.91
C LEU A 393 12.01 0.65 -13.79
N LEU A 394 13.15 1.26 -14.07
CA LEU A 394 14.45 0.72 -13.73
C LEU A 394 15.25 1.86 -13.09
N GLY A 395 15.80 1.61 -11.91
CA GLY A 395 16.53 2.61 -11.12
C GLY A 395 17.76 2.00 -10.46
N ILE A 396 18.74 2.84 -10.16
CA ILE A 396 19.90 2.50 -9.33
C ILE A 396 19.86 3.42 -8.13
N ASP A 397 19.80 2.83 -6.95
CA ASP A 397 19.82 3.55 -5.68
C ASP A 397 21.18 3.41 -5.02
N ARG A 398 21.59 4.47 -4.32
CA ARG A 398 22.75 4.42 -3.43
C ARG A 398 22.26 4.08 -2.01
N THR A 399 22.69 2.94 -1.48
CA THR A 399 22.23 2.36 -0.20
C THR A 399 22.92 2.95 1.01
#